data_AF-A0A1E4CBS7-F1
#
_entry.id   AF-A0A1E4CBS7-F1
#
_cell.length_a   1.000
_cell.length_b   1.000
_cell.length_c   1.000
_cell.angle_alpha   90.00
_cell.angle_beta   90.00
_cell.angle_gamma   90.00
#
_symmetry.space_group_name_H-M   'P 1'
#
loop_
_entity.id
_entity.type
_entity.pdbx_description
1 polymer ?
#
loop_
_entity_poly.entity_id
_entity_poly.type
_entity_poly.pdbx_seq_one_letter_code
_entity_poly.pdbx_strand_id
1 'polypeptide(L)'
;MTSLTRRRSRPLARALRAAAAAAAIAVALTGCGAYGPSPSPSTSTSAPSPSPTPTPTPTVDPLAGLDLRQRVGQLFIVGAQIDAATPATMSAVTDRHAGGIFLHGRSQAGAAAVADPAFAQRVDDAARHVLAAKAASP
;
A
#
# COMPACT_ATOMS: atom_id res chain seq x y z
N MET A 1 -65.37 -33.04 -15.72
CA MET A 1 -64.93 -32.22 -16.86
C MET A 1 -64.20 -31.00 -16.30
N THR A 2 -62.88 -31.12 -16.13
CA THR A 2 -61.84 -30.47 -16.96
C THR A 2 -61.50 -29.07 -16.47
N SER A 3 -60.36 -28.90 -15.77
CA SER A 3 -59.34 -27.92 -16.19
C SER A 3 -58.06 -28.08 -15.36
N LEU A 4 -57.08 -28.72 -15.99
CA LEU A 4 -55.67 -28.69 -15.62
C LEU A 4 -54.99 -27.51 -16.35
N THR A 5 -53.90 -27.01 -15.76
CA THR A 5 -52.71 -26.45 -16.43
C THR A 5 -52.65 -24.94 -16.67
N ARG A 6 -51.86 -24.22 -15.84
CA ARG A 6 -50.85 -23.26 -16.35
C ARG A 6 -49.80 -22.88 -15.30
N ARG A 7 -48.83 -23.76 -15.07
CA ARG A 7 -47.63 -23.48 -14.24
C ARG A 7 -46.36 -23.71 -15.03
N ARG A 8 -46.15 -22.99 -16.15
CA ARG A 8 -44.90 -23.04 -16.94
C ARG A 8 -44.66 -21.71 -17.67
N SER A 9 -44.05 -20.74 -17.00
CA SER A 9 -43.54 -19.54 -17.69
C SER A 9 -42.41 -18.79 -16.96
N ARG A 10 -41.99 -19.23 -15.76
CA ARG A 10 -40.88 -18.61 -15.01
C ARG A 10 -39.44 -19.05 -15.32
N PRO A 11 -39.13 -20.17 -16.03
CA PRO A 11 -37.72 -20.58 -16.21
C PRO A 11 -37.02 -19.82 -17.35
N LEU A 12 -37.77 -19.33 -18.35
CA LEU A 12 -37.20 -18.68 -19.54
C LEU A 12 -36.62 -17.29 -19.24
N ALA A 13 -37.24 -16.55 -18.32
CA ALA A 13 -36.75 -15.22 -17.90
C ALA A 13 -35.42 -15.28 -17.11
N ARG A 14 -35.16 -16.38 -16.38
CA ARG A 14 -33.87 -16.61 -15.71
C ARG A 14 -32.77 -17.03 -16.69
N ALA A 15 -33.11 -17.87 -17.67
CA ALA A 15 -32.18 -18.29 -18.70
C ALA A 15 -31.72 -17.12 -19.59
N LEU A 16 -32.64 -16.21 -19.97
CA LEU A 16 -32.31 -15.01 -20.76
C LEU A 16 -31.40 -14.03 -20.02
N ARG A 17 -31.57 -13.87 -18.70
CA ARG A 17 -30.70 -13.02 -17.87
C ARG A 17 -29.29 -13.60 -17.70
N ALA A 18 -29.17 -14.92 -17.59
CA ALA A 18 -27.87 -15.59 -17.52
C ALA A 18 -27.10 -15.52 -18.86
N ALA A 19 -27.81 -15.62 -19.99
CA ALA A 19 -27.23 -15.47 -21.33
C ALA A 19 -26.71 -14.03 -21.58
N ALA A 20 -27.44 -13.01 -21.12
CA ALA A 20 -27.00 -11.62 -21.25
C ALA A 20 -25.73 -11.31 -20.42
N ALA A 21 -25.60 -11.90 -19.23
CA ALA A 21 -24.41 -11.74 -18.40
C ALA A 21 -23.16 -12.42 -19.01
N ALA A 22 -23.32 -13.58 -19.64
CA ALA A 22 -22.22 -14.28 -20.31
C ALA A 22 -21.75 -13.53 -21.59
N ALA A 23 -22.66 -12.92 -22.34
CA ALA A 23 -22.33 -12.13 -23.52
C ALA A 23 -21.55 -10.86 -23.19
N ALA A 24 -21.86 -10.20 -22.06
CA ALA A 24 -21.12 -9.01 -21.60
C ALA A 24 -19.67 -9.32 -21.19
N ILE A 25 -19.41 -10.51 -20.63
CA ILE A 25 -18.05 -10.96 -20.27
C ILE A 25 -17.23 -11.26 -21.53
N ALA A 26 -17.85 -11.82 -22.58
CA ALA A 26 -17.16 -12.14 -23.83
C ALA A 26 -16.70 -10.90 -24.62
N VAL A 27 -17.42 -9.77 -24.53
CA VAL A 27 -17.05 -8.51 -25.21
C VAL A 27 -15.89 -7.79 -24.52
N ALA A 28 -15.65 -8.04 -23.23
CA ALA A 28 -14.61 -7.35 -22.46
C ALA A 28 -13.18 -7.87 -22.71
N LEU A 29 -13.00 -9.06 -23.32
CA LEU A 29 -11.67 -9.66 -23.53
C LEU A 29 -11.02 -9.36 -24.90
N THR A 30 -11.69 -8.66 -25.82
CA THR A 30 -11.19 -8.41 -27.18
C THR A 30 -10.34 -7.15 -27.34
N GLY A 31 -9.76 -6.63 -26.26
CA GLY A 31 -8.83 -5.50 -26.27
C GLY A 31 -7.39 -5.91 -26.61
N CYS A 32 -7.16 -6.64 -27.71
CA CYS A 32 -5.81 -6.89 -28.21
C CYS A 32 -5.44 -5.75 -29.16
N GLY A 33 -4.77 -4.72 -28.63
CA GLY A 33 -4.24 -3.62 -29.43
C GLY A 33 -3.20 -4.10 -30.43
N ALA A 34 -3.49 -3.95 -31.73
CA ALA A 34 -2.55 -4.17 -32.80
C ALA A 34 -1.52 -3.03 -32.82
N TYR A 35 -0.30 -3.30 -32.36
CA TYR A 35 0.84 -2.40 -32.51
C TYR A 35 1.59 -2.78 -33.80
N GLY A 36 1.31 -2.07 -34.89
CA GLY A 36 2.07 -2.19 -36.14
C GLY A 36 3.33 -1.30 -36.10
N PRO A 37 4.47 -1.72 -36.67
CA PRO A 37 5.65 -0.86 -36.76
C PRO A 37 5.41 0.24 -37.80
N SER A 38 5.37 1.50 -37.34
CA SER A 38 5.44 2.68 -38.21
C SER A 38 6.92 3.04 -38.44
N PRO A 39 7.39 3.19 -39.69
CA PRO A 39 8.75 3.65 -39.95
C PRO A 39 8.89 5.11 -39.53
N SER A 40 9.67 5.38 -38.49
CA SER A 40 10.03 6.73 -38.06
C SER A 40 11.31 7.19 -38.77
N PRO A 41 11.37 8.41 -39.32
CA PRO A 41 12.63 8.96 -39.85
C PRO A 41 13.62 9.21 -38.71
N SER A 42 14.88 8.84 -38.93
CA SER A 42 15.98 9.11 -37.99
C SER A 42 16.38 10.58 -38.06
N THR A 43 15.98 11.37 -37.06
CA THR A 43 16.55 12.70 -36.81
C THR A 43 17.72 12.57 -35.85
N SER A 44 18.91 12.98 -36.30
CA SER A 44 20.14 13.04 -35.50
C SER A 44 19.94 13.96 -34.29
N THR A 45 19.91 13.39 -33.09
CA THR A 45 19.81 14.13 -31.83
C THR A 45 21.21 14.55 -31.37
N SER A 46 21.45 15.85 -31.24
CA SER A 46 22.68 16.40 -30.64
C SER A 46 22.82 15.94 -29.19
N ALA A 47 24.04 15.55 -28.81
CA ALA A 47 24.34 15.04 -27.47
C ALA A 47 24.09 16.11 -26.38
N PRO A 48 23.47 15.75 -25.24
CA PRO A 48 23.25 16.67 -24.14
C PRO A 48 24.57 17.07 -23.46
N SER A 49 24.67 18.35 -23.09
CA SER A 49 25.77 18.89 -22.27
C SER A 49 25.77 18.26 -20.87
N PRO A 50 26.93 17.95 -20.25
CA PRO A 50 26.98 17.36 -18.92
C PRO A 50 26.39 18.32 -17.86
N SER A 51 25.43 17.81 -17.10
CA SER A 51 24.86 18.47 -15.91
C SER A 51 25.88 18.43 -14.76
N PRO A 52 26.00 19.49 -13.93
CA PRO A 52 26.90 19.46 -12.78
C PRO A 52 26.51 18.35 -11.80
N THR A 53 27.49 17.54 -11.40
CA THR A 53 27.32 16.51 -10.37
C THR A 53 27.04 17.19 -9.02
N PRO A 54 25.97 16.82 -8.29
CA PRO A 54 25.71 17.36 -6.97
C PRO A 54 26.86 17.00 -6.02
N THR A 55 27.39 17.99 -5.30
CA THR A 55 28.34 17.76 -4.21
C THR A 55 27.63 17.05 -3.06
N PRO A 56 28.12 15.91 -2.56
CA PRO A 56 27.48 15.20 -1.46
C PRO A 56 27.50 16.05 -0.18
N THR A 57 26.33 16.26 0.42
CA THR A 57 26.21 16.86 1.75
C THR A 57 26.71 15.85 2.79
N PRO A 58 27.54 16.24 3.78
CA PRO A 58 27.95 15.34 4.85
C PRO A 58 26.71 14.76 5.54
N THR A 59 26.58 13.44 5.50
CA THR A 59 25.50 12.72 6.20
C THR A 59 25.89 12.58 7.66
N VAL A 60 25.12 13.19 8.55
CA VAL A 60 25.28 13.02 9.99
C VAL A 60 25.06 11.55 10.34
N ASP A 61 25.94 10.95 11.16
CA ASP A 61 25.72 9.59 11.67
C ASP A 61 24.45 9.58 12.56
N PRO A 62 23.37 8.88 12.15
CA PRO A 62 22.12 8.88 12.89
C PRO A 62 22.24 8.20 14.27
N LEU A 63 23.32 7.45 14.52
CA LEU A 63 23.55 6.78 15.79
C LEU A 63 24.40 7.60 16.76
N ALA A 64 25.07 8.66 16.31
CA ALA A 64 26.10 9.36 17.08
C ALA A 64 25.63 9.86 18.45
N GLY A 65 24.36 10.28 18.58
CA GLY A 65 23.77 10.78 19.82
C GLY A 65 23.11 9.72 20.71
N LEU A 66 23.11 8.44 20.33
CA LEU A 66 22.43 7.38 21.08
C LEU A 66 23.35 6.72 22.11
N ASP A 67 22.82 6.43 23.30
CA ASP A 67 23.48 5.56 24.27
C ASP A 67 23.49 4.08 23.82
N LEU A 68 24.19 3.22 24.56
CA LEU A 68 24.29 1.80 24.19
C LEU A 68 22.93 1.07 24.18
N ARG A 69 22.05 1.34 25.16
CA ARG A 69 20.72 0.70 25.20
C ARG A 69 19.87 1.16 24.01
N GLN A 70 19.93 2.44 23.68
CA GLN A 70 19.23 3.02 22.54
C GLN A 70 19.75 2.44 21.21
N ARG A 71 21.07 2.29 21.06
CA ARG A 71 21.70 1.63 19.89
C ARG A 71 21.30 0.16 19.78
N VAL A 72 21.32 -0.57 20.89
CA VAL A 72 20.88 -1.98 20.93
C VAL A 72 19.39 -2.08 20.60
N GLY A 73 18.56 -1.17 21.12
CA GLY A 73 17.13 -1.10 20.81
C GLY A 73 16.85 -0.97 19.31
N GLN A 74 17.71 -0.26 18.56
CA GLN A 74 17.59 -0.14 17.11
C GLN A 74 17.73 -1.48 16.37
N LEU A 75 18.32 -2.50 16.99
CA LEU A 75 18.50 -3.84 16.39
C LEU A 75 17.24 -4.71 16.48
N PHE A 76 16.20 -4.26 17.21
CA PHE A 76 15.00 -5.04 17.46
C PHE A 76 13.79 -4.49 16.71
N ILE A 77 12.99 -5.41 16.17
CA ILE A 77 11.66 -5.16 15.62
C ILE A 77 10.64 -5.88 16.50
N VAL A 78 9.60 -5.17 16.95
CA VAL A 78 8.57 -5.70 17.85
C VAL A 78 7.24 -5.90 17.12
N GLY A 79 6.61 -7.05 17.32
CA GLY A 79 5.29 -7.33 16.79
C GLY A 79 4.20 -6.50 17.47
N ALA A 80 3.28 -5.95 16.67
CA ALA A 80 2.06 -5.32 17.16
C ALA A 80 0.86 -5.77 16.33
N GLN A 81 -0.31 -5.90 16.97
CA GLN A 81 -1.54 -6.18 16.23
C GLN A 81 -1.90 -4.99 15.35
N ILE A 82 -2.42 -5.29 14.16
CA ILE A 82 -2.74 -4.28 13.14
C ILE A 82 -3.87 -3.33 13.56
N ASP A 83 -4.69 -3.72 14.54
CA ASP A 83 -5.82 -2.95 15.08
C ASP A 83 -5.57 -2.35 16.47
N ALA A 84 -4.45 -2.70 17.14
CA ALA A 84 -4.17 -2.19 18.48
C ALA A 84 -2.68 -2.18 18.85
N ALA A 85 -2.23 -1.04 19.40
CA ALA A 85 -0.95 -0.94 20.10
C ALA A 85 -1.15 -1.25 21.59
N THR A 86 -0.59 -2.37 22.05
CA THR A 86 -0.72 -2.81 23.45
C THR A 86 0.23 -2.05 24.38
N PRO A 87 0.02 -2.05 25.71
CA PRO A 87 0.98 -1.48 26.66
C PRO A 87 2.39 -2.08 26.52
N ALA A 88 2.49 -3.37 26.19
CA ALA A 88 3.77 -4.02 25.93
C ALA A 88 4.44 -3.47 24.66
N THR A 89 3.67 -3.23 23.60
CA THR A 89 4.13 -2.57 22.37
C THR A 89 4.62 -1.15 22.66
N MET A 90 3.88 -0.38 23.47
CA MET A 90 4.27 0.98 23.83
C MET A 90 5.56 0.99 24.66
N SER A 91 5.65 0.16 25.70
CA SER A 91 6.85 0.00 26.52
C SER A 91 8.08 -0.44 25.71
N ALA A 92 7.89 -1.27 24.68
CA ALA A 92 8.98 -1.62 23.78
C ALA A 92 9.54 -0.40 23.01
N VAL A 93 8.68 0.55 22.63
CA VAL A 93 9.09 1.77 21.94
C VAL A 93 9.68 2.81 22.90
N THR A 94 9.03 3.03 24.04
CA THR A 94 9.42 4.09 25.00
C THR A 94 10.60 3.67 25.86
N ASP A 95 10.52 2.49 26.50
CA ASP A 95 11.44 2.09 27.56
C ASP A 95 12.59 1.21 27.03
N ARG A 96 12.34 0.46 25.95
CA ARG A 96 13.33 -0.45 25.35
C ARG A 96 13.89 0.05 24.02
N HIS A 97 13.44 1.23 23.58
CA HIS A 97 13.91 1.92 22.38
C HIS A 97 13.92 1.07 21.09
N ALA A 98 12.93 0.19 20.91
CA ALA A 98 12.81 -0.62 19.70
C ALA A 98 12.93 0.23 18.42
N GLY A 99 13.74 -0.24 17.47
CA GLY A 99 14.02 0.44 16.20
C GLY A 99 12.93 0.25 15.15
N GLY A 100 12.07 -0.76 15.30
CA GLY A 100 10.98 -1.00 14.37
C GLY A 100 9.78 -1.71 15.00
N ILE A 101 8.64 -1.58 14.32
CA ILE A 101 7.41 -2.30 14.63
C ILE A 101 7.00 -3.14 13.41
N PHE A 102 6.67 -4.40 13.63
CA PHE A 102 6.06 -5.27 12.65
C PHE A 102 4.57 -5.39 12.95
N LEU A 103 3.72 -4.87 12.06
CA LEU A 103 2.28 -5.00 12.18
C LEU A 103 1.83 -6.37 11.67
N HIS A 104 1.09 -7.11 12.49
CA HIS A 104 0.56 -8.43 12.15
C HIS A 104 -0.96 -8.51 12.32
N GLY A 105 -1.57 -9.51 11.68
CA GLY A 105 -3.02 -9.74 11.70
C GLY A 105 -3.65 -9.52 10.32
N ARG A 106 -4.97 -9.35 10.28
CA ARG A 106 -5.74 -9.09 9.05
C ARG A 106 -6.33 -7.69 9.11
N SER A 107 -5.99 -6.83 8.16
CA SER A 107 -6.62 -5.53 8.01
C SER A 107 -7.71 -5.58 6.95
N GLN A 108 -8.83 -4.90 7.23
CA GLN A 108 -9.88 -4.60 6.23
C GLN A 108 -9.66 -3.23 5.58
N ALA A 109 -8.66 -2.46 6.05
CA ALA A 109 -8.24 -1.25 5.38
C ALA A 109 -7.57 -1.63 4.05
N GLY A 110 -8.26 -1.37 2.94
CA GLY A 110 -7.72 -1.64 1.61
C GLY A 110 -6.51 -0.74 1.30
N ALA A 111 -5.71 -1.12 0.30
CA ALA A 111 -4.53 -0.36 -0.13
C ALA A 111 -4.84 1.10 -0.48
N ALA A 112 -6.07 1.42 -0.89
CA ALA A 112 -6.54 2.78 -1.11
C ALA A 112 -6.43 3.68 0.14
N ALA A 113 -6.65 3.13 1.34
CA ALA A 113 -6.52 3.87 2.58
C ALA A 113 -5.06 4.22 2.93
N VAL A 114 -4.11 3.42 2.45
CA VAL A 114 -2.65 3.68 2.61
C VAL A 114 -2.15 4.67 1.55
N ALA A 115 -2.75 4.67 0.36
CA ALA A 115 -2.44 5.61 -0.72
C ALA A 115 -3.05 7.02 -0.53
N ASP A 116 -3.96 7.18 0.43
CA ASP A 116 -4.56 8.47 0.77
C ASP A 116 -3.48 9.42 1.35
N PRO A 117 -3.29 10.64 0.82
CA PRO A 117 -2.35 11.62 1.37
C PRO A 117 -2.57 11.91 2.87
N ALA A 118 -3.82 11.85 3.35
CA ALA A 118 -4.13 12.02 4.77
C ALA A 118 -3.57 10.88 5.64
N PHE A 119 -3.32 9.70 5.07
CA PHE A 119 -2.60 8.62 5.77
C PHE A 119 -1.15 9.02 6.02
N ALA A 120 -0.46 9.57 5.02
CA ALA A 120 0.91 10.04 5.18
C ALA A 120 1.00 11.13 6.27
N GLN A 121 0.07 12.09 6.26
CA GLN A 121 0.01 13.13 7.30
C GLN A 121 -0.19 12.53 8.71
N ARG A 122 -1.10 11.55 8.85
CA ARG A 122 -1.31 10.85 10.14
C ARG A 122 -0.06 10.10 10.59
N VAL A 123 0.69 9.50 9.66
CA VAL A 123 1.95 8.81 9.96
C VAL A 123 3.01 9.82 10.42
N ASP A 124 3.14 10.98 9.76
CA ASP A 124 4.06 12.03 10.16
C ASP A 124 3.75 12.59 11.54
N ASP A 125 2.47 12.84 11.84
CA ASP A 125 2.05 13.32 13.17
C ASP A 125 2.32 12.27 14.25
N ALA A 126 2.01 10.99 13.97
CA ALA A 126 2.35 9.90 14.87
C ALA A 126 3.87 9.80 15.10
N ALA A 127 4.68 9.96 14.07
CA ALA A 127 6.14 9.95 14.17
C ALA A 127 6.65 11.10 15.05
N ARG A 128 6.09 12.31 14.91
CA ARG A 128 6.40 13.46 15.79
C ARG A 128 6.03 13.18 17.25
N HIS A 129 4.87 12.56 17.49
CA HIS A 129 4.46 12.17 18.85
C HIS A 129 5.43 11.14 19.46
N VAL A 130 5.87 10.14 18.69
CA VAL A 130 6.85 9.14 19.15
C VAL A 130 8.21 9.78 19.43
N LEU A 131 8.66 10.71 18.57
CA LEU A 131 9.90 11.47 18.79
C LEU A 131 9.83 12.29 20.08
N ALA A 132 8.71 13.00 20.32
CA ALA A 132 8.49 13.74 21.55
C ALA A 132 8.47 12.82 22.79
N ALA A 133 7.81 11.67 22.70
CA ALA A 133 7.76 10.69 23.80
C ALA A 133 9.14 10.09 24.11
N LYS A 134 9.94 9.78 23.08
CA LYS A 134 11.31 9.28 23.24
C LYS A 134 12.24 10.35 23.81
N ALA A 135 12.09 11.62 23.41
CA ALA A 135 12.87 12.72 23.97
C ALA A 135 12.57 13.01 25.45
N ALA A 136 11.39 12.61 25.93
CA ALA A 136 10.99 12.74 27.34
C ALA A 136 11.41 11.54 28.21
N SER A 137 11.93 10.46 27.61
CA SER A 137 12.36 9.25 28.32
C SER A 137 13.87 9.31 28.59
N PRO A 138 14.33 9.16 29.84
CA PRO A 138 15.75 9.29 30.22
C PRO A 138 16.63 8.11 29.79
#